data_AF-A0A8I1JGN2-F1
#
_entry.id   AF-A0A8I1JGN2-F1
#
_cell.length_a   1.000
_cell.length_b   1.000
_cell.length_c   1.000
_cell.angle_alpha   90.00
_cell.angle_beta   90.00
_cell.angle_gamma   90.00
#
_symmetry.space_group_name_H-M   'P 1'
#
loop_
_entity.id
_entity.type
_entity.pdbx_description
1 polymer ?
#
loop_
_entity_poly.entity_id
_entity_poly.type
_entity_poly.pdbx_seq_one_letter_code
_entity_poly.pdbx_strand_id
1 'polypeptide(L)'
;MKTNHQRNFHENNDPNRVFSRYTVFAQTRKLTISDKSICAAVTCGDHTNGKRGIARDRKGAKKYLNSRSRFHENAALKRLLSSGSDLQD
;
A
#
# COMPACT_ATOMS: atom_id res chain seq x y z
N MET A 1 2.43 -18.95 24.11
CA MET A 1 3.73 -18.43 23.63
C MET A 1 3.77 -16.92 23.88
N LYS A 2 4.59 -16.43 24.83
CA LYS A 2 4.67 -14.99 25.15
C LYS A 2 5.62 -14.32 24.16
N THR A 3 5.11 -13.44 23.32
CA THR A 3 5.94 -12.56 22.49
C THR A 3 6.42 -11.39 23.36
N ASN A 4 7.69 -11.40 23.78
CA ASN A 4 8.31 -10.32 24.55
C ASN A 4 8.43 -9.07 23.69
N HIS A 5 7.38 -8.26 23.64
CA HIS A 5 7.44 -6.92 23.09
C HIS A 5 8.10 -6.03 24.14
N GLN A 6 9.31 -5.54 23.84
CA GLN A 6 9.99 -4.55 24.66
C GLN A 6 9.09 -3.31 24.77
N ARG A 7 8.62 -3.00 25.99
CA ARG A 7 7.92 -1.73 26.25
C ARG A 7 8.93 -0.59 26.09
N ASN A 8 8.53 0.51 25.45
CA ASN A 8 9.35 1.71 25.23
C ASN A 8 10.58 1.55 24.33
N PHE A 9 10.52 0.68 23.32
CA PHE A 9 11.58 0.62 22.30
C PHE A 9 11.69 1.95 21.53
N HIS A 10 12.85 2.60 21.59
CA HIS A 10 13.17 3.79 20.79
C HIS A 10 13.94 3.37 19.54
N GLU A 11 13.48 3.87 18.39
CA GLU A 11 14.08 3.58 17.10
C GLU A 11 15.30 4.49 16.91
N ASN A 12 16.50 3.93 17.00
CA ASN A 12 17.72 4.66 16.68
C ASN A 12 17.88 4.71 15.15
N ASN A 13 17.64 5.88 14.56
CA ASN A 13 17.91 6.12 13.16
C ASN A 13 19.39 6.52 12.98
N ASP A 14 20.13 5.78 12.16
CA ASP A 14 21.50 6.12 11.78
C ASP A 14 21.41 7.13 10.62
N PRO A 15 21.78 8.40 10.85
CA PRO A 15 21.65 9.45 9.85
C PRO A 15 22.63 9.29 8.67
N ASN A 16 23.65 8.44 8.79
CA ASN A 16 24.68 8.23 7.77
C ASN A 16 24.46 6.95 6.95
N ARG A 17 23.42 6.16 7.22
CA ARG A 17 23.13 4.97 6.42
C ARG A 17 22.68 5.38 5.03
N VAL A 18 23.55 5.13 4.05
CA VAL A 18 23.19 5.14 2.63
C VAL A 18 22.32 3.93 2.35
N PHE A 19 21.01 4.07 2.54
CA PHE A 19 20.08 3.03 2.16
C PHE A 19 19.94 3.04 0.65
N SER A 20 20.58 2.08 -0.01
CA SER A 20 20.36 1.84 -1.43
C SER A 20 18.85 1.67 -1.65
N ARG A 21 18.28 2.43 -2.58
CA ARG A 21 16.86 2.41 -2.92
C ARG A 21 16.49 1.12 -3.66
N TYR A 22 16.64 -0.04 -3.03
CA TYR A 22 16.20 -1.30 -3.62
C TYR A 22 14.73 -1.56 -3.28
N THR A 23 13.99 -2.02 -4.28
CA THR A 23 12.62 -2.48 -4.12
C THR A 23 12.64 -3.83 -3.43
N VAL A 24 11.93 -3.95 -2.31
CA VAL A 24 11.87 -5.21 -1.54
C VAL A 24 10.56 -5.93 -1.72
N PHE A 25 9.53 -5.20 -2.13
CA PHE A 25 8.23 -5.78 -2.39
C PHE A 25 7.48 -4.90 -3.36
N ALA A 26 6.84 -5.51 -4.36
CA ALA A 26 5.84 -4.84 -5.17
C ALA A 26 4.58 -5.70 -5.15
N GLN A 27 3.44 -5.06 -5.06
CA GLN A 27 2.16 -5.72 -5.19
C GLN A 27 1.28 -4.94 -6.14
N THR A 28 0.73 -5.66 -7.12
CA THR A 28 -0.21 -5.13 -8.09
C THR A 28 -1.58 -5.75 -7.87
N ARG A 29 -2.63 -4.96 -8.08
CA ARG A 29 -4.01 -5.43 -8.11
C ARG A 29 -4.68 -4.92 -9.37
N LYS A 30 -5.22 -5.83 -10.18
CA LYS A 30 -6.16 -5.49 -11.25
C LYS A 30 -7.55 -5.28 -10.65
N LEU A 31 -8.20 -4.20 -11.04
CA LEU A 31 -9.57 -3.85 -10.67
C LEU A 31 -10.52 -4.30 -11.77
N THR A 32 -11.64 -4.88 -11.39
CA THR A 32 -12.57 -5.54 -12.33
C THR A 32 -13.54 -4.55 -12.93
N ILE A 33 -14.04 -3.58 -12.16
CA ILE A 33 -15.08 -2.66 -12.63
C ILE A 33 -14.45 -1.48 -13.38
N SER A 34 -13.34 -0.97 -12.88
CA SER A 34 -12.62 0.17 -13.48
C SER A 34 -11.59 -0.22 -14.56
N ASP A 35 -11.32 -1.52 -14.75
CA ASP A 35 -10.25 -2.09 -15.61
C ASP A 35 -8.87 -1.44 -15.41
N LYS A 36 -8.60 -0.95 -14.20
CA LYS A 36 -7.32 -0.32 -13.84
C LYS A 36 -6.43 -1.30 -13.10
N SER A 37 -5.12 -1.16 -13.28
CA SER A 37 -4.12 -1.78 -12.42
C SER A 37 -3.57 -0.78 -11.41
N ILE A 38 -3.55 -1.13 -10.13
CA ILE A 38 -2.87 -0.36 -9.08
C ILE A 38 -1.64 -1.14 -8.65
N CYS A 39 -0.48 -0.48 -8.66
CA CYS A 39 0.76 -1.03 -8.12
C CYS A 39 1.18 -0.24 -6.88
N ALA A 40 1.70 -0.95 -5.87
CA ALA A 40 2.41 -0.36 -4.75
C ALA A 40 3.77 -1.04 -4.63
N ALA A 41 4.83 -0.26 -4.81
CA ALA A 41 6.21 -0.69 -4.59
C ALA A 41 6.69 -0.16 -3.24
N VAL A 42 7.30 -1.04 -2.46
CA VAL A 42 7.99 -0.75 -1.21
C VAL A 42 9.47 -0.65 -1.52
N THR A 43 10.01 0.56 -1.42
CA THR A 43 11.44 0.86 -1.50
C THR A 43 12.00 0.95 -0.08
N CYS A 44 13.12 0.28 0.20
CA CYS A 44 13.71 0.32 1.53
C CYS A 44 14.58 1.56 1.68
N GLY A 45 13.99 2.62 2.24
CA GLY A 45 14.67 3.90 2.45
C GLY A 45 15.29 4.05 3.85
N ASP A 46 14.69 3.51 4.91
CA ASP A 46 15.14 3.77 6.30
C ASP A 46 14.81 2.60 7.24
N HIS A 47 15.44 1.45 7.04
CA HIS A 47 15.25 0.27 7.92
C HIS A 47 16.40 0.13 8.90
N THR A 48 16.58 1.14 9.73
CA THR A 48 17.46 1.10 10.90
C THR A 48 17.20 -0.08 11.84
N ASN A 49 16.01 -0.67 11.78
CA ASN A 49 15.63 -1.90 12.50
C ASN A 49 15.37 -3.13 11.60
N GLY A 50 15.94 -3.15 10.39
CA GLY A 50 15.88 -4.29 9.46
C GLY A 50 14.44 -4.77 9.18
N LYS A 51 14.13 -6.03 9.52
CA LYS A 51 12.85 -6.71 9.21
C LYS A 51 11.60 -5.95 9.70
N ARG A 52 11.69 -5.11 10.74
CA ARG A 52 10.55 -4.33 11.27
C ARG A 52 10.15 -3.16 10.35
N GLY A 53 11.12 -2.46 9.77
CA GLY A 53 10.86 -1.37 8.81
C GLY A 53 10.17 -1.91 7.55
N ILE A 54 10.70 -3.01 7.00
CA ILE A 54 10.09 -3.73 5.87
C ILE A 54 8.64 -4.10 6.17
N ALA A 55 8.36 -4.62 7.36
CA ALA A 55 7.00 -5.02 7.73
C ALA A 55 6.03 -3.83 7.80
N ARG A 56 6.48 -2.68 8.33
CA ARG A 56 5.66 -1.44 8.35
C ARG A 56 5.37 -0.94 6.95
N ASP A 57 6.37 -0.91 6.08
CA ASP A 57 6.18 -0.42 4.71
C ASP A 57 5.30 -1.36 3.90
N ARG A 58 5.45 -2.68 4.05
CA ARG A 58 4.52 -3.66 3.45
C ARG A 58 3.09 -3.46 3.93
N LYS A 59 2.89 -3.17 5.22
CA LYS A 59 1.56 -2.83 5.77
C LYS A 59 1.03 -1.53 5.15
N GLY A 60 1.88 -0.52 4.97
CA GLY A 60 1.54 0.73 4.28
C GLY A 60 1.11 0.52 2.83
N ALA A 61 1.91 -0.23 2.06
CA ALA A 61 1.61 -0.58 0.67
C ALA A 61 0.27 -1.33 0.53
N LYS A 62 0.00 -2.30 1.40
CA LYS A 62 -1.30 -3.02 1.43
C LYS A 62 -2.47 -2.07 1.70
N LYS A 63 -2.31 -1.12 2.63
CA LYS A 63 -3.33 -0.09 2.92
C LYS A 63 -3.55 0.83 1.71
N TYR A 64 -2.47 1.27 1.07
CA TYR A 64 -2.55 2.09 -0.14
C TYR A 64 -3.32 1.38 -1.25
N LEU A 65 -2.97 0.13 -1.56
CA LEU A 65 -3.68 -0.68 -2.55
C LEU A 65 -5.17 -0.78 -2.24
N ASN A 66 -5.52 -1.11 -1.00
CA ASN A 66 -6.93 -1.24 -0.59
C ASN A 66 -7.70 0.08 -0.72
N SER A 67 -7.11 1.18 -0.25
CA SER A 67 -7.73 2.51 -0.36
C SER A 67 -7.94 2.91 -1.81
N ARG A 68 -6.91 2.76 -2.64
CA ARG A 68 -6.96 3.16 -4.05
C ARG A 68 -7.87 2.26 -4.89
N SER A 69 -7.95 0.98 -4.55
CA SER A 69 -8.90 0.04 -5.16
C SER A 69 -10.34 0.50 -4.94
N ARG A 70 -10.71 0.77 -3.68
CA ARG A 70 -12.06 1.24 -3.33
C ARG A 70 -12.38 2.56 -4.02
N PHE A 71 -11.43 3.50 -4.06
CA PHE A 71 -11.63 4.78 -4.73
C PHE A 71 -11.96 4.60 -6.22
N HIS A 72 -11.19 3.78 -6.93
CA HIS A 72 -11.40 3.56 -8.37
C HIS A 72 -12.65 2.74 -8.68
N GLU A 73 -12.93 1.67 -7.93
CA GLU A 73 -14.14 0.87 -8.13
C GLU A 73 -15.41 1.67 -7.82
N ASN A 74 -15.41 2.47 -6.75
CA ASN A 74 -16.56 3.33 -6.43
C ASN A 74 -16.79 4.41 -7.49
N ALA A 75 -15.71 4.99 -8.04
CA ALA A 75 -15.83 5.97 -9.12
C ALA A 75 -16.35 5.33 -10.42
N ALA A 76 -15.90 4.13 -10.75
CA ALA A 76 -16.39 3.40 -11.92
C ALA A 76 -17.85 2.97 -11.75
N LEU A 77 -18.22 2.47 -10.56
CA LEU A 77 -19.61 2.13 -10.25
C LEU A 77 -20.55 3.33 -10.41
N LYS A 78 -20.15 4.51 -9.91
CA LYS A 78 -20.94 5.74 -10.07
C LYS A 78 -21.13 6.13 -11.54
N ARG A 79 -20.11 5.95 -12.38
CA ARG A 79 -20.21 6.22 -13.82
C ARG A 79 -21.14 5.25 -14.53
N LEU A 80 -21.09 3.97 -14.17
CA LEU A 80 -21.99 2.97 -14.73
C LEU A 80 -23.45 3.26 -14.36
N LEU A 81 -23.70 3.68 -13.13
CA LEU A 81 -25.04 4.09 -12.69
C LEU A 81 -25.52 5.33 -13.45
N SER A 82 -24.66 6.34 -13.65
CA SER A 82 -25.04 7.53 -14.42
C SER A 82 -25.21 7.27 -15.92
N SER A 83 -24.44 6.34 -16.51
CA SER A 83 -24.61 5.98 -17.93
C SER A 83 -25.80 5.04 -18.16
N GLY A 84 -26.19 4.27 -17.13
CA GLY A 84 -27.32 3.35 -17.21
C GLY A 84 -28.67 4.06 -17.11
N SER A 85 -28.72 5.25 -16.51
CA SER A 85 -29.93 6.08 -16.48
C SER A 85 -30.24 6.76 -17.82
N ASP A 86 -29.24 6.93 -18.70
CA ASP A 86 -29.41 7.59 -20.00
C ASP A 86 -29.97 6.66 -21.10
N LEU A 87 -30.21 5.39 -20.78
CA LEU A 87 -30.72 4.36 -21.71
C LEU A 87 -32.21 4.00 -21.47
N GLN A 88 -32.93 4.79 -20.66
CA GLN A 88 -34.34 4.55 -20.34
C GLN A 88 -35.34 5.56 -20.94
N ASP A 89 -34.94 6.36 -21.94
CA ASP A 89 -35.82 7.27 -22.68
C ASP A 89 -36.12 6.78 -24.11
#